data_AF-A0A1E4S395-F1
#
_entry.id   AF-A0A1E4S395-F1
#
_cell.length_a   1.000
_cell.length_b   1.000
_cell.length_c   1.000
_cell.angle_alpha   90.00
_cell.angle_beta   90.00
_cell.angle_gamma   90.00
#
_symmetry.space_group_name_H-M   'P 1'
#
loop_
_entity.id
_entity.type
_entity.pdbx_description
1 polymer ?
#
loop_
_entity_poly.entity_id
_entity_poly.type
_entity_poly.pdbx_seq_one_letter_code
_entity_poly.pdbx_strand_id
1 'polypeptide(L)'
;MSVPIVEYSLLSSDRELFQEQLVNAIVEQGYFYLTGIDKDVDDDVFTLLREQAKEMFNTDQCDGIPMDNTFLGSYKDQSQRSVTFRALEVNKFPPGLPYMSKSIGDSFQCFDLVSNMLMDSILESLSIRSSKYSTTRGHQFQEIKLMDTRFTGANDATNLLRLSSIKSPFRVQTTYGEWLEVKRPLSNAIFVQVGQTLEFLTEGVCVSTISGPLASDGVDIQFECNYPLDYVLRPWNMREELVKRRDSRKQLRSGVHRHQTISMANKRIDQIVISNDILQHRAIGAQFYPELLKSLEDELQAISNDSHNNFLQYVKDLQKIFASFDNVLHINVAKRFADIPLVDLVRQVHTLSGISVTMSDLLRVCYIWDGFLTLKLDDGNDIVIDVDKTKQQLSLVDLSKRQDEFNKRLGRWCELHPDDQSIPILPKSKLSSTTDARSAEGFNRKRKRQEPLQRSSIPVTADLKGMSLLDRIRMKESLRNANSIPPEVKYTRYLDSKLGRVLDLIATLRNDRPHAVDELKDKVIATFGIQYAISEQEANDLVMRLPVKFPGTFKLVKGRAKSVIRWKDIDINELKRSL
;
A
#
# COMPACT_ATOMS: atom_id res chain seq x y z
N MET A 1 4.72 1.44 -3.82
CA MET A 1 5.03 0.06 -3.36
C MET A 1 5.50 -0.75 -4.56
N SER A 2 6.31 -1.78 -4.35
CA SER A 2 6.77 -2.71 -5.38
C SER A 2 6.41 -4.14 -4.98
N VAL A 3 6.37 -5.06 -5.94
CA VAL A 3 6.19 -6.49 -5.65
C VAL A 3 7.45 -7.01 -4.95
N PRO A 4 7.34 -7.71 -3.80
CA PRO A 4 8.49 -8.33 -3.14
C PRO A 4 9.17 -9.36 -4.04
N ILE A 5 10.47 -9.56 -3.88
CA ILE A 5 11.25 -10.57 -4.58
C ILE A 5 11.74 -11.60 -3.56
N VAL A 6 11.54 -12.86 -3.87
CA VAL A 6 12.10 -14.01 -3.14
C VAL A 6 13.05 -14.71 -4.10
N GLU A 7 14.32 -14.79 -3.73
CA GLU A 7 15.35 -15.32 -4.62
C GLU A 7 15.57 -16.83 -4.38
N TYR A 8 15.17 -17.65 -5.35
CA TYR A 8 15.22 -19.12 -5.27
C TYR A 8 16.64 -19.67 -5.11
N SER A 9 17.66 -19.05 -5.72
CA SER A 9 19.08 -19.44 -5.57
C SER A 9 19.50 -19.52 -4.11
N LEU A 10 18.92 -18.66 -3.25
CA LEU A 10 19.22 -18.61 -1.82
C LEU A 10 18.82 -19.88 -1.07
N LEU A 11 17.86 -20.67 -1.58
CA LEU A 11 17.48 -21.93 -0.94
C LEU A 11 18.69 -22.87 -0.74
N SER A 12 19.64 -22.82 -1.68
CA SER A 12 20.87 -23.62 -1.64
C SER A 12 22.06 -22.90 -0.97
N SER A 13 22.15 -21.58 -1.10
CA SER A 13 23.32 -20.81 -0.64
C SER A 13 23.14 -20.15 0.74
N ASP A 14 21.94 -19.66 1.04
CA ASP A 14 21.59 -18.96 2.29
C ASP A 14 20.10 -19.19 2.62
N ARG A 15 19.83 -20.37 3.19
CA ARG A 15 18.47 -20.84 3.47
C ARG A 15 17.76 -19.96 4.50
N GLU A 16 18.48 -19.39 5.46
CA GLU A 16 17.90 -18.52 6.48
C GLU A 16 17.35 -17.23 5.85
N LEU A 17 18.15 -16.59 4.98
CA LEU A 17 17.72 -15.40 4.25
C LEU A 17 16.54 -15.70 3.32
N PHE A 18 16.55 -16.85 2.64
CA PHE A 18 15.42 -17.29 1.81
C PHE A 18 14.13 -17.43 2.64
N GLN A 19 14.20 -18.10 3.79
CA GLN A 19 13.06 -18.27 4.69
C GLN A 19 12.55 -16.93 5.21
N GLU A 20 13.43 -16.00 5.57
CA GLU A 20 13.04 -14.65 6.00
C GLU A 20 12.30 -13.89 4.90
N GLN A 21 12.83 -13.89 3.67
CA GLN A 21 12.18 -13.27 2.51
C GLN A 21 10.80 -13.89 2.26
N LEU A 22 10.72 -15.22 2.29
CA LEU A 22 9.48 -15.95 2.05
C LEU A 22 8.42 -15.65 3.11
N VAL A 23 8.76 -15.69 4.40
CA VAL A 23 7.83 -15.38 5.50
C VAL A 23 7.33 -13.95 5.38
N ASN A 24 8.22 -12.98 5.15
CA ASN A 24 7.83 -11.58 5.01
C ASN A 24 6.90 -11.37 3.82
N ALA A 25 7.16 -12.04 2.69
CA ALA A 25 6.29 -11.97 1.51
C ALA A 25 4.89 -12.53 1.77
N ILE A 26 4.78 -13.75 2.31
CA ILE A 26 3.48 -14.43 2.49
C ILE A 26 2.66 -13.89 3.67
N VAL A 27 3.32 -13.35 4.70
CA VAL A 27 2.65 -12.77 5.87
C VAL A 27 2.29 -11.31 5.62
N GLU A 28 3.18 -10.46 5.11
CA GLU A 28 2.87 -9.02 5.03
C GLU A 28 2.13 -8.63 3.74
N GLN A 29 2.39 -9.32 2.64
CA GLN A 29 1.90 -8.93 1.30
C GLN A 29 0.95 -9.97 0.70
N GLY A 30 1.22 -11.26 0.88
CA GLY A 30 0.42 -12.32 0.27
C GLY A 30 0.68 -12.52 -1.22
N TYR A 31 1.75 -11.92 -1.77
CA TYR A 31 2.21 -12.12 -3.14
C TYR A 31 3.68 -11.72 -3.28
N PHE A 32 4.37 -12.30 -4.25
CA PHE A 32 5.79 -12.00 -4.55
C PHE A 32 6.20 -12.52 -5.93
N TYR A 33 7.38 -12.09 -6.38
CA TYR A 33 8.10 -12.72 -7.48
C TYR A 33 9.10 -13.74 -6.94
N LEU A 34 9.06 -14.95 -7.48
CA LEU A 34 10.11 -15.94 -7.31
C LEU A 34 11.08 -15.84 -8.49
N THR A 35 12.34 -15.49 -8.22
CA THR A 35 13.40 -15.32 -9.23
C THR A 35 14.49 -16.36 -9.08
N GLY A 36 15.32 -16.57 -10.11
CA GLY A 36 16.47 -17.47 -10.04
C GLY A 36 16.13 -18.96 -10.21
N ILE A 37 14.94 -19.25 -10.75
CA ILE A 37 14.41 -20.60 -11.00
C ILE A 37 14.92 -21.22 -12.30
N ASP A 38 15.67 -20.46 -13.11
CA ASP A 38 16.11 -20.82 -14.47
C ASP A 38 16.92 -22.13 -14.53
N LYS A 39 17.41 -22.63 -13.40
CA LYS A 39 18.09 -23.94 -13.31
C LYS A 39 17.12 -25.13 -13.33
N ASP A 40 15.91 -24.94 -12.82
CA ASP A 40 14.93 -25.99 -12.60
C ASP A 40 13.68 -25.82 -13.48
N VAL A 41 13.50 -24.64 -14.07
CA VAL A 41 12.36 -24.30 -14.92
C VAL A 41 12.85 -23.70 -16.22
N ASP A 42 12.48 -24.34 -17.33
CA ASP A 42 12.76 -23.85 -18.66
C ASP A 42 11.66 -22.87 -19.12
N ASP A 43 12.00 -21.58 -19.24
CA ASP A 43 11.05 -20.53 -19.68
C ASP A 43 10.62 -20.71 -21.14
N ASP A 44 11.35 -21.50 -21.94
CA ASP A 44 10.97 -21.83 -23.32
C ASP A 44 9.66 -22.64 -23.34
N VAL A 45 9.41 -23.45 -22.31
CA VAL A 45 8.14 -24.21 -22.15
C VAL A 45 6.95 -23.26 -22.05
N PHE A 46 7.06 -22.24 -21.20
CA PHE A 46 6.00 -21.24 -21.05
C PHE A 46 5.89 -20.31 -22.25
N THR A 47 7.00 -20.02 -22.92
CA THR A 47 7.01 -19.20 -24.14
C THR A 47 6.26 -19.92 -25.26
N LEU A 48 6.57 -21.20 -25.51
CA LEU A 48 5.86 -22.01 -26.50
C LEU A 48 4.37 -22.12 -26.18
N LEU A 49 4.01 -22.43 -24.93
CA LEU A 49 2.60 -22.52 -24.53
C LEU A 49 1.85 -21.20 -24.75
N ARG A 50 2.49 -20.07 -24.44
CA ARG A 50 1.93 -18.73 -24.62
C ARG A 50 1.67 -18.40 -26.09
N GLU A 51 2.61 -18.74 -26.98
CA GLU A 51 2.46 -18.53 -28.42
C GLU A 51 1.30 -19.35 -29.00
N GLN A 52 1.24 -20.64 -28.65
CA GLN A 52 0.14 -21.52 -29.05
C GLN A 52 -1.22 -21.05 -28.52
N ALA A 53 -1.25 -20.58 -27.27
CA ALA A 53 -2.47 -20.03 -26.67
C ALA A 53 -2.90 -18.72 -27.34
N LYS A 54 -1.95 -17.86 -27.71
CA LYS A 54 -2.24 -16.61 -28.43
C LYS A 54 -2.86 -16.89 -29.80
N GLU A 55 -2.32 -17.87 -30.53
CA GLU A 55 -2.91 -18.31 -31.80
C GLU A 55 -4.34 -18.85 -31.63
N MET A 56 -4.55 -19.70 -30.62
CA MET A 56 -5.86 -20.24 -30.25
C MET A 56 -6.89 -19.14 -29.96
N PHE A 57 -6.52 -18.14 -29.14
CA PHE A 57 -7.41 -17.02 -28.80
C PHE A 57 -7.65 -16.03 -29.95
N ASN A 58 -6.78 -15.99 -30.96
CA ASN A 58 -6.93 -15.13 -32.13
C ASN A 58 -7.75 -15.77 -33.25
N THR A 59 -7.75 -17.10 -33.31
CA THR A 59 -8.53 -17.87 -34.29
C THR A 59 -9.89 -18.31 -33.75
N ASP A 60 -10.22 -17.93 -32.52
CA ASP A 60 -11.44 -18.32 -31.78
C ASP A 60 -11.67 -19.84 -31.72
N GLN A 61 -10.62 -20.65 -31.92
CA GLN A 61 -10.70 -22.11 -31.86
C GLN A 61 -11.20 -22.61 -30.50
N CYS A 62 -10.90 -21.87 -29.42
CA CYS A 62 -11.36 -22.21 -28.08
C CYS A 62 -12.88 -22.09 -27.91
N ASP A 63 -13.57 -21.21 -28.64
CA ASP A 63 -15.03 -21.03 -28.51
C ASP A 63 -15.81 -22.28 -28.94
N GLY A 64 -15.18 -23.19 -29.70
CA GLY A 64 -15.73 -24.50 -30.07
C GLY A 64 -15.59 -25.59 -28.99
N ILE A 65 -14.98 -25.28 -27.85
CA ILE A 65 -14.69 -26.20 -26.76
C ILE A 65 -15.40 -25.68 -25.50
N PRO A 66 -16.72 -25.88 -25.39
CA PRO A 66 -17.47 -25.35 -24.26
C PRO A 66 -17.01 -26.00 -22.95
N MET A 67 -17.08 -25.22 -21.87
CA MET A 67 -16.82 -25.73 -20.53
C MET A 67 -17.85 -26.81 -20.14
N ASP A 68 -17.37 -27.97 -19.68
CA ASP A 68 -18.21 -29.09 -19.28
C ASP A 68 -18.61 -29.05 -17.79
N ASN A 69 -19.28 -30.09 -17.30
CA ASN A 69 -19.67 -30.21 -15.90
C ASN A 69 -18.47 -30.38 -14.94
N THR A 70 -17.27 -30.63 -15.45
CA THR A 70 -16.04 -30.66 -14.66
C THR A 70 -15.29 -29.33 -14.69
N PHE A 71 -15.88 -28.29 -15.29
CA PHE A 71 -15.28 -26.97 -15.51
C PHE A 71 -14.00 -27.02 -16.36
N LEU A 72 -13.88 -28.05 -17.21
CA LEU A 72 -12.81 -28.19 -18.20
C LEU A 72 -13.27 -27.61 -19.54
N GLY A 73 -12.44 -26.78 -20.18
CA GLY A 73 -12.74 -26.17 -21.49
C GLY A 73 -12.63 -24.66 -21.49
N SER A 74 -13.25 -24.02 -22.48
CA SER A 74 -13.23 -22.56 -22.65
C SER A 74 -14.36 -21.87 -21.89
N TYR A 75 -14.05 -20.70 -21.35
CA TYR A 75 -15.01 -19.81 -20.73
C TYR A 75 -14.80 -18.38 -21.26
N LYS A 76 -15.91 -17.69 -21.52
CA LYS A 76 -15.93 -16.31 -22.02
C LYS A 76 -17.13 -15.57 -21.46
N ASP A 77 -16.86 -14.45 -20.81
CA ASP A 77 -17.86 -13.46 -20.41
C ASP A 77 -17.40 -12.04 -20.79
N GLN A 78 -18.10 -11.02 -20.27
CA GLN A 78 -17.77 -9.61 -20.55
C GLN A 78 -16.42 -9.17 -19.97
N SER A 79 -15.92 -9.86 -18.96
CA SER A 79 -14.79 -9.47 -18.11
C SER A 79 -13.58 -10.39 -18.25
N GLN A 80 -13.75 -11.61 -18.76
CA GLN A 80 -12.74 -12.65 -18.83
C GLN A 80 -12.94 -13.55 -20.05
N ARG A 81 -11.83 -14.00 -20.64
CA ARG A 81 -11.78 -15.15 -21.54
C ARG A 81 -10.62 -16.05 -21.14
N SER A 82 -10.90 -17.34 -21.00
CA SER A 82 -9.90 -18.31 -20.54
C SER A 82 -10.16 -19.72 -21.04
N VAL A 83 -9.12 -20.55 -21.02
CA VAL A 83 -9.23 -22.01 -21.21
C VAL A 83 -8.59 -22.71 -20.02
N THR A 84 -9.34 -23.62 -19.41
CA THR A 84 -8.96 -24.35 -18.21
C THR A 84 -8.59 -25.80 -18.55
N PHE A 85 -7.48 -26.27 -17.96
CA PHE A 85 -6.93 -27.62 -18.08
C PHE A 85 -6.75 -28.20 -16.67
N ARG A 86 -7.18 -29.45 -16.44
CA ARG A 86 -7.06 -30.11 -15.13
C ARG A 86 -6.31 -31.43 -15.25
N ALA A 87 -5.39 -31.66 -14.32
CA ALA A 87 -4.76 -32.96 -14.14
C ALA A 87 -5.57 -33.78 -13.13
N LEU A 88 -6.68 -34.37 -13.59
CA LEU A 88 -7.54 -35.28 -12.81
C LEU A 88 -7.62 -36.63 -13.53
N GLU A 89 -6.81 -37.60 -13.09
CA GLU A 89 -6.52 -38.86 -13.77
C GLU A 89 -5.95 -38.69 -15.19
N VAL A 90 -4.79 -39.32 -15.46
CA VAL A 90 -4.01 -39.35 -16.71
C VAL A 90 -4.52 -38.39 -17.81
N ASN A 91 -4.12 -37.11 -17.71
CA ASN A 91 -4.09 -36.19 -18.86
C ASN A 91 -5.42 -36.03 -19.62
N LYS A 92 -6.54 -35.79 -18.93
CA LYS A 92 -7.78 -35.36 -19.60
C LYS A 92 -7.64 -33.91 -20.09
N PHE A 93 -7.23 -33.77 -21.34
CA PHE A 93 -7.25 -32.50 -22.06
C PHE A 93 -8.66 -32.19 -22.58
N PRO A 94 -9.06 -30.91 -22.66
CA PRO A 94 -10.26 -30.53 -23.40
C PRO A 94 -10.19 -31.12 -24.81
N PRO A 95 -11.27 -31.77 -25.30
CA PRO A 95 -11.29 -32.31 -26.65
C PRO A 95 -11.10 -31.16 -27.66
N GLY A 96 -10.18 -31.33 -28.61
CA GLY A 96 -9.98 -30.38 -29.72
C GLY A 96 -8.64 -29.62 -29.75
N LEU A 97 -7.80 -29.70 -28.71
CA LEU A 97 -6.47 -29.03 -28.67
C LEU A 97 -5.27 -29.99 -28.53
N PRO A 98 -5.15 -31.07 -29.32
CA PRO A 98 -4.08 -32.06 -29.14
C PRO A 98 -2.68 -31.47 -29.37
N TYR A 99 -2.55 -30.40 -30.17
CA TYR A 99 -1.26 -29.77 -30.50
C TYR A 99 -0.60 -29.07 -29.31
N MET A 100 -1.37 -28.72 -28.28
CA MET A 100 -0.87 -28.10 -27.03
C MET A 100 -0.63 -29.12 -25.92
N SER A 101 -0.99 -30.39 -26.11
CA SER A 101 -0.93 -31.42 -25.05
C SER A 101 0.47 -31.53 -24.44
N LYS A 102 1.52 -31.50 -25.27
CA LYS A 102 2.90 -31.58 -24.81
C LYS A 102 3.33 -30.35 -24.01
N SER A 103 3.14 -29.14 -24.55
CA SER A 103 3.55 -27.89 -23.89
C SER A 103 2.80 -27.66 -22.57
N ILE A 104 1.53 -28.07 -22.49
CA ILE A 104 0.75 -28.06 -21.25
C ILE A 104 1.29 -29.10 -20.27
N GLY A 105 1.57 -30.33 -20.73
CA GLY A 105 2.15 -31.38 -19.88
C GLY A 105 3.51 -30.99 -19.30
N ASP A 106 4.38 -30.42 -20.12
CA ASP A 106 5.69 -29.90 -19.70
C ASP A 106 5.50 -28.73 -18.70
N SER A 107 4.52 -27.86 -18.93
CA SER A 107 4.18 -26.77 -18.00
C SER A 107 3.68 -27.28 -16.65
N PHE A 108 2.86 -28.33 -16.62
CA PHE A 108 2.42 -28.99 -15.38
C PHE A 108 3.63 -29.50 -14.59
N GLN A 109 4.58 -30.17 -15.25
CA GLN A 109 5.79 -30.67 -14.58
C GLN A 109 6.64 -29.54 -13.98
N CYS A 110 6.87 -28.46 -14.73
CA CYS A 110 7.60 -27.29 -14.23
C CYS A 110 6.91 -26.65 -13.02
N PHE A 111 5.60 -26.41 -13.11
CA PHE A 111 4.88 -25.79 -12.00
C PHE A 111 4.74 -26.70 -10.79
N ASP A 112 4.54 -28.00 -10.98
CA ASP A 112 4.46 -28.97 -9.88
C ASP A 112 5.79 -29.03 -9.10
N LEU A 113 6.92 -29.02 -9.80
CA LEU A 113 8.23 -28.96 -9.15
C LEU A 113 8.38 -27.70 -8.28
N VAL A 114 8.03 -26.53 -8.83
CA VAL A 114 8.13 -25.25 -8.10
C VAL A 114 7.12 -25.21 -6.95
N SER A 115 5.88 -25.67 -7.14
CA SER A 115 4.85 -25.60 -6.12
C SER A 115 5.15 -26.51 -4.94
N ASN A 116 5.63 -27.74 -5.19
CA ASN A 116 6.04 -28.66 -4.13
C ASN A 116 7.17 -28.05 -3.29
N MET A 117 8.22 -27.54 -3.95
CA MET A 117 9.35 -26.90 -3.27
C MET A 117 8.93 -25.67 -2.46
N LEU A 118 8.08 -24.80 -3.02
CA LEU A 118 7.56 -23.64 -2.31
C LEU A 118 6.72 -24.06 -1.10
N MET A 119 5.85 -25.05 -1.26
CA MET A 119 5.01 -25.53 -0.16
C MET A 119 5.83 -26.13 0.98
N ASP A 120 6.83 -26.96 0.68
CA ASP A 120 7.74 -27.50 1.70
C ASP A 120 8.48 -26.38 2.43
N SER A 121 8.96 -25.38 1.69
CA SER A 121 9.62 -24.19 2.24
C SER A 121 8.69 -23.35 3.11
N ILE A 122 7.42 -23.17 2.72
CA ILE A 122 6.41 -22.45 3.51
C ILE A 122 6.13 -23.22 4.80
N LEU A 123 5.90 -24.53 4.73
CA LEU A 123 5.63 -25.36 5.90
C LEU A 123 6.79 -25.31 6.90
N GLU A 124 8.03 -25.41 6.41
CA GLU A 124 9.24 -25.26 7.22
C GLU A 124 9.32 -23.87 7.86
N SER A 125 9.17 -22.82 7.04
CA SER A 125 9.27 -21.42 7.46
C SER A 125 8.20 -21.04 8.50
N LEU A 126 7.03 -21.67 8.45
CA LEU A 126 5.96 -21.51 9.44
C LEU A 126 6.10 -22.46 10.64
N SER A 127 7.09 -23.36 10.61
CA SER A 127 7.33 -24.43 11.60
C SER A 127 6.18 -25.40 11.77
N ILE A 128 5.50 -25.72 10.67
CA ILE A 128 4.34 -26.60 10.63
C ILE A 128 4.84 -28.04 10.48
N ARG A 129 4.91 -28.74 11.62
CA ARG A 129 5.26 -30.16 11.65
C ARG A 129 4.03 -31.01 11.35
N SER A 130 3.81 -31.37 10.10
CA SER A 130 2.84 -32.43 9.81
C SER A 130 3.21 -33.24 8.58
N SER A 131 3.41 -34.54 8.82
CA SER A 131 3.61 -35.57 7.80
C SER A 131 2.41 -35.74 6.87
N LYS A 132 1.23 -35.20 7.23
CA LYS A 132 0.05 -35.17 6.35
C LYS A 132 0.11 -34.08 5.28
N TYR A 133 1.00 -33.10 5.44
CA TYR A 133 1.18 -31.98 4.51
C TYR A 133 2.43 -32.10 3.65
N SER A 134 3.24 -33.14 3.89
CA SER A 134 4.44 -33.43 3.11
C SER A 134 4.05 -33.77 1.67
N THR A 135 4.72 -33.11 0.74
CA THR A 135 4.67 -33.26 -0.73
C THR A 135 4.96 -34.68 -1.24
N THR A 136 5.37 -35.61 -0.37
CA THR A 136 5.63 -37.03 -0.70
C THR A 136 4.41 -37.82 -1.22
N ARG A 137 3.20 -37.24 -1.18
CA ARG A 137 1.99 -37.79 -1.83
C ARG A 137 1.59 -37.07 -3.14
N GLY A 138 2.34 -36.05 -3.55
CA GLY A 138 2.05 -35.21 -4.74
C GLY A 138 0.80 -34.34 -4.57
N HIS A 139 0.77 -33.19 -5.23
CA HIS A 139 -0.48 -32.44 -5.42
C HIS A 139 -1.44 -33.29 -6.27
N GLN A 140 -2.60 -33.68 -5.71
CA GLN A 140 -3.53 -34.59 -6.40
C GLN A 140 -4.50 -33.88 -7.36
N PHE A 141 -4.68 -32.57 -7.19
CA PHE A 141 -5.48 -31.75 -8.07
C PHE A 141 -4.68 -30.52 -8.47
N GLN A 142 -4.45 -30.38 -9.76
CA GLN A 142 -3.71 -29.30 -10.37
C GLN A 142 -4.48 -28.76 -11.56
N GLU A 143 -4.46 -27.45 -11.71
CA GLU A 143 -5.13 -26.74 -12.79
C GLU A 143 -4.17 -25.78 -13.47
N ILE A 144 -4.15 -25.79 -14.81
CA ILE A 144 -3.56 -24.72 -15.61
C ILE A 144 -4.69 -23.95 -16.28
N LYS A 145 -4.67 -22.63 -16.12
CA LYS A 145 -5.60 -21.71 -16.75
C LYS A 145 -4.85 -20.75 -17.65
N LEU A 146 -5.22 -20.75 -18.92
CA LEU A 146 -4.72 -19.80 -19.92
C LEU A 146 -5.69 -18.63 -19.98
N MET A 147 -5.19 -17.41 -19.73
CA MET A 147 -6.00 -16.20 -19.61
C MET A 147 -5.68 -15.23 -20.74
N ASP A 148 -6.69 -14.80 -21.48
CA ASP A 148 -6.57 -13.76 -22.50
C ASP A 148 -6.51 -12.38 -21.84
N THR A 149 -5.37 -11.69 -21.94
CA THR A 149 -5.13 -10.43 -21.21
C THR A 149 -5.79 -9.20 -21.85
N ARG A 150 -6.51 -9.39 -22.96
CA ARG A 150 -7.42 -8.37 -23.52
C ARG A 150 -8.61 -8.12 -22.58
N PHE A 151 -8.90 -9.09 -21.73
CA PHE A 151 -9.93 -9.03 -20.69
C PHE A 151 -9.29 -8.66 -19.35
N THR A 152 -9.97 -7.85 -18.51
CA THR A 152 -9.38 -7.23 -17.30
C THR A 152 -9.96 -7.73 -15.98
N GLY A 153 -10.68 -8.86 -16.01
CA GLY A 153 -11.26 -9.51 -14.84
C GLY A 153 -10.18 -9.84 -13.80
N ALA A 154 -10.48 -9.58 -12.53
CA ALA A 154 -9.58 -9.88 -11.43
C ALA A 154 -10.21 -10.95 -10.54
N ASN A 155 -9.41 -11.95 -10.16
CA ASN A 155 -9.88 -13.14 -9.46
C ASN A 155 -9.04 -13.40 -8.21
N ASP A 156 -9.71 -13.79 -7.12
CA ASP A 156 -9.05 -14.34 -5.94
C ASP A 156 -8.35 -15.66 -6.28
N ALA A 157 -7.18 -15.89 -5.68
CA ALA A 157 -6.61 -17.23 -5.62
C ALA A 157 -7.39 -18.02 -4.56
N THR A 158 -8.20 -18.99 -4.96
CA THR A 158 -9.05 -19.77 -4.03
C THR A 158 -8.30 -20.93 -3.37
N ASN A 159 -7.19 -21.35 -3.97
CA ASN A 159 -6.43 -22.56 -3.61
C ASN A 159 -5.39 -22.29 -2.50
N LEU A 160 -4.33 -23.10 -2.41
CA LEU A 160 -3.20 -22.83 -1.50
C LEU A 160 -2.31 -21.71 -2.04
N LEU A 161 -1.85 -21.91 -3.27
CA LEU A 161 -1.02 -20.98 -4.01
C LEU A 161 -1.53 -20.89 -5.45
N ARG A 162 -1.39 -19.71 -6.04
CA ARG A 162 -1.46 -19.52 -7.49
C ARG A 162 -0.08 -19.10 -7.98
N LEU A 163 0.48 -19.87 -8.89
CA LEU A 163 1.73 -19.55 -9.60
C LEU A 163 1.35 -19.00 -10.97
N SER A 164 2.05 -17.98 -11.45
CA SER A 164 1.70 -17.37 -12.74
C SER A 164 2.94 -16.94 -13.51
N SER A 165 3.03 -17.40 -14.76
CA SER A 165 4.01 -16.92 -15.73
C SER A 165 3.38 -15.75 -16.49
N ILE A 166 3.60 -14.54 -15.95
CA ILE A 166 2.99 -13.29 -16.43
C ILE A 166 4.04 -12.49 -17.20
N LYS A 167 3.75 -12.21 -18.48
CA LYS A 167 4.56 -11.30 -19.32
C LYS A 167 3.83 -9.98 -19.61
N SER A 168 2.54 -9.92 -19.29
CA SER A 168 1.66 -8.79 -19.55
C SER A 168 1.51 -7.87 -18.33
N PRO A 169 1.28 -6.55 -18.52
CA PRO A 169 0.95 -5.67 -17.40
C PRO A 169 -0.23 -6.20 -16.59
N PHE A 170 -0.16 -6.11 -15.26
CA PHE A 170 -1.21 -6.61 -14.37
C PHE A 170 -1.37 -5.70 -13.15
N ARG A 171 -2.40 -5.96 -12.36
CA ARG A 171 -2.65 -5.32 -11.07
C ARG A 171 -2.83 -6.37 -9.99
N VAL A 172 -2.39 -6.04 -8.78
CA VAL A 172 -2.60 -6.85 -7.58
C VAL A 172 -3.10 -5.95 -6.45
N GLN A 173 -4.04 -6.43 -5.67
CA GLN A 173 -4.55 -5.71 -4.52
C GLN A 173 -3.64 -5.94 -3.31
N THR A 174 -3.11 -4.86 -2.74
CA THR A 174 -2.27 -4.91 -1.54
C THR A 174 -3.05 -5.45 -0.34
N THR A 175 -2.33 -5.80 0.73
CA THR A 175 -2.99 -6.21 1.97
C THR A 175 -3.86 -5.13 2.59
N TYR A 176 -3.69 -3.86 2.19
CA TYR A 176 -4.49 -2.72 2.64
C TYR A 176 -5.67 -2.38 1.72
N GLY A 177 -5.87 -3.13 0.63
CA GLY A 177 -7.00 -2.94 -0.30
C GLY A 177 -6.71 -1.99 -1.47
N GLU A 178 -5.52 -1.41 -1.53
CA GLU A 178 -5.08 -0.54 -2.64
C GLU A 178 -4.69 -1.39 -3.86
N TRP A 179 -4.93 -0.89 -5.07
CA TRP A 179 -4.45 -1.54 -6.29
C TRP A 179 -3.03 -1.10 -6.61
N LEU A 180 -2.12 -2.08 -6.72
CA LEU A 180 -0.77 -1.90 -7.23
C LEU A 180 -0.72 -2.33 -8.69
N GLU A 181 -0.45 -1.38 -9.60
CA GLU A 181 -0.25 -1.65 -11.03
C GLU A 181 1.22 -1.97 -11.34
N VAL A 182 1.45 -3.11 -11.99
CA VAL A 182 2.75 -3.58 -12.44
C VAL A 182 2.79 -3.49 -13.96
N LYS A 183 3.40 -2.41 -14.46
CA LYS A 183 3.47 -2.11 -15.90
C LYS A 183 4.50 -2.93 -16.67
N ARG A 184 5.50 -3.46 -15.97
CA ARG A 184 6.60 -4.26 -16.55
C ARG A 184 6.86 -5.45 -15.63
N PRO A 185 6.22 -6.60 -15.88
CA PRO A 185 6.52 -7.82 -15.15
C PRO A 185 7.97 -8.24 -15.35
N LEU A 186 8.52 -8.95 -14.37
CA LEU A 186 9.85 -9.53 -14.49
C LEU A 186 9.81 -10.74 -15.43
N SER A 187 10.64 -10.73 -16.48
CA SER A 187 10.61 -11.74 -17.53
C SER A 187 11.04 -13.13 -17.03
N ASN A 188 11.97 -13.24 -16.09
CA ASN A 188 12.47 -14.53 -15.58
C ASN A 188 12.03 -14.74 -14.12
N ALA A 189 10.72 -14.64 -13.89
CA ALA A 189 10.15 -14.81 -12.58
C ALA A 189 8.76 -15.45 -12.66
N ILE A 190 8.43 -16.25 -11.66
CA ILE A 190 7.06 -16.69 -11.42
C ILE A 190 6.44 -15.73 -10.42
N PHE A 191 5.30 -15.16 -10.76
CA PHE A 191 4.48 -14.42 -9.81
C PHE A 191 3.70 -15.42 -8.95
N VAL A 192 3.85 -15.34 -7.63
CA VAL A 192 3.22 -16.25 -6.67
C VAL A 192 2.22 -15.48 -5.84
N GLN A 193 1.04 -16.06 -5.64
CA GLN A 193 0.00 -15.50 -4.78
C GLN A 193 -0.45 -16.45 -3.68
N VAL A 194 -0.59 -15.84 -2.52
CA VAL A 194 -1.50 -16.13 -1.42
C VAL A 194 -2.85 -16.71 -1.83
N GLY A 195 -3.14 -18.01 -1.71
CA GLY A 195 -4.50 -18.51 -1.89
C GLY A 195 -5.35 -18.50 -0.61
N GLN A 196 -6.68 -18.39 -0.76
CA GLN A 196 -7.65 -18.34 0.35
C GLN A 196 -7.63 -19.60 1.23
N THR A 197 -7.35 -20.77 0.64
CA THR A 197 -7.23 -22.02 1.40
C THR A 197 -6.05 -21.96 2.37
N LEU A 198 -4.90 -21.41 1.94
CA LEU A 198 -3.74 -21.24 2.82
C LEU A 198 -3.97 -20.15 3.88
N GLU A 199 -4.67 -19.07 3.52
CA GLU A 199 -5.12 -18.06 4.50
C GLU A 199 -6.01 -18.68 5.58
N PHE A 200 -6.97 -19.54 5.19
CA PHE A 200 -7.84 -20.26 6.13
C PHE A 200 -7.03 -21.20 7.05
N LEU A 201 -6.18 -22.05 6.46
CA LEU A 201 -5.37 -23.00 7.20
C LEU A 201 -4.44 -22.32 8.20
N THR A 202 -3.97 -21.11 7.91
CA THR A 202 -3.08 -20.35 8.80
C THR A 202 -3.81 -19.35 9.70
N GLU A 203 -5.13 -19.41 9.77
CA GLU A 203 -5.98 -18.47 10.53
C GLU A 203 -5.69 -16.99 10.24
N GLY A 204 -5.42 -16.70 8.97
CA GLY A 204 -5.09 -15.37 8.51
C GLY A 204 -3.64 -14.95 8.75
N VAL A 205 -2.72 -15.80 9.19
CA VAL A 205 -1.29 -15.42 9.25
C VAL A 205 -0.76 -15.12 7.86
N CYS A 206 -0.92 -16.05 6.92
CA CYS A 206 -0.74 -15.79 5.51
C CYS A 206 -1.97 -15.05 4.95
N VAL A 207 -1.79 -14.27 3.89
CA VAL A 207 -2.84 -13.39 3.38
C VAL A 207 -3.10 -13.71 1.93
N SER A 208 -4.34 -14.02 1.54
CA SER A 208 -4.67 -14.18 0.13
C SER A 208 -4.56 -12.86 -0.63
N THR A 209 -4.63 -12.82 -1.96
CA THR A 209 -4.77 -11.55 -2.71
C THR A 209 -5.59 -11.70 -3.98
N ILE A 210 -6.10 -10.56 -4.47
CA ILE A 210 -6.77 -10.44 -5.75
C ILE A 210 -5.76 -9.94 -6.77
N SER A 211 -5.69 -10.57 -7.94
CA SER A 211 -4.94 -10.05 -9.08
C SER A 211 -5.74 -10.18 -10.36
N GLY A 212 -5.35 -9.40 -11.36
CA GLY A 212 -5.88 -9.52 -12.71
C GLY A 212 -5.02 -8.76 -13.72
N PRO A 213 -5.11 -9.12 -15.01
CA PRO A 213 -4.42 -8.41 -16.07
C PRO A 213 -4.88 -6.96 -16.18
N LEU A 214 -3.97 -6.11 -16.65
CA LEU A 214 -4.30 -4.84 -17.27
C LEU A 214 -4.41 -5.09 -18.77
N ALA A 215 -5.36 -4.39 -19.41
CA ALA A 215 -5.69 -4.60 -20.82
C ALA A 215 -4.41 -4.57 -21.69
N SER A 216 -4.12 -5.70 -22.33
CA SER A 216 -2.94 -5.91 -23.14
C SER A 216 -3.17 -7.02 -24.16
N ASP A 217 -2.30 -7.13 -25.17
CA ASP A 217 -2.37 -8.20 -26.16
C ASP A 217 -1.40 -9.34 -25.80
N GLY A 218 -1.85 -10.24 -24.92
CA GLY A 218 -1.03 -11.33 -24.40
C GLY A 218 -1.85 -12.47 -23.80
N VAL A 219 -1.12 -13.46 -23.29
CA VAL A 219 -1.69 -14.58 -22.56
C VAL A 219 -0.90 -14.79 -21.27
N ASP A 220 -1.62 -14.86 -20.16
CA ASP A 220 -1.08 -15.24 -18.87
C ASP A 220 -1.36 -16.73 -18.60
N ILE A 221 -0.36 -17.42 -18.07
CA ILE A 221 -0.45 -18.83 -17.71
C ILE A 221 -0.51 -18.90 -16.19
N GLN A 222 -1.63 -19.38 -15.64
CA GLN A 222 -1.85 -19.54 -14.22
C GLN A 222 -1.87 -21.01 -13.87
N PHE A 223 -1.19 -21.38 -12.79
CA PHE A 223 -1.17 -22.72 -12.22
C PHE A 223 -1.69 -22.66 -10.80
N GLU A 224 -2.62 -23.55 -10.49
CA GLU A 224 -3.27 -23.64 -9.21
C GLU A 224 -3.11 -25.06 -8.65
N CYS A 225 -2.60 -25.16 -7.43
CA CYS A 225 -2.42 -26.44 -6.75
C CYS A 225 -3.26 -26.55 -5.48
N ASN A 226 -3.83 -27.74 -5.30
CA ASN A 226 -4.58 -28.10 -4.11
C ASN A 226 -3.97 -29.33 -3.41
N TYR A 227 -4.28 -29.47 -2.12
CA TYR A 227 -4.07 -30.71 -1.36
C TYR A 227 -4.98 -31.83 -1.91
N PRO A 228 -4.82 -33.09 -1.44
CA PRO A 228 -5.75 -34.18 -1.72
C PRO A 228 -7.21 -33.76 -1.59
N LEU A 229 -8.03 -34.11 -2.58
CA LEU A 229 -9.42 -33.66 -2.69
C LEU A 229 -10.31 -34.10 -1.52
N ASP A 230 -9.97 -35.23 -0.90
CA ASP A 230 -10.67 -35.81 0.25
C ASP A 230 -10.28 -35.17 1.60
N TYR A 231 -9.28 -34.28 1.60
CA TYR A 231 -8.79 -33.64 2.80
C TYR A 231 -9.83 -32.68 3.39
N VAL A 232 -10.10 -32.82 4.68
CA VAL A 232 -10.99 -31.93 5.45
C VAL A 232 -10.19 -30.76 5.99
N LEU A 233 -10.53 -29.53 5.57
CA LEU A 233 -9.83 -28.33 6.02
C LEU A 233 -10.02 -28.08 7.51
N ARG A 234 -8.90 -27.96 8.22
CA ARG A 234 -8.83 -27.57 9.63
C ARG A 234 -7.69 -26.58 9.84
N PRO A 235 -7.90 -25.50 10.60
CA PRO A 235 -6.83 -24.56 10.90
C PRO A 235 -5.63 -25.23 11.57
N TRP A 236 -4.45 -24.72 11.26
CA TRP A 236 -3.17 -25.11 11.81
C TRP A 236 -2.85 -24.31 13.06
N ASN A 237 -2.09 -24.92 13.97
CA ASN A 237 -1.60 -24.21 15.15
C ASN A 237 -0.42 -23.32 14.76
N MET A 238 -0.59 -22.01 14.90
CA MET A 238 0.39 -21.02 14.49
C MET A 238 1.25 -20.54 15.67
N ARG A 239 2.53 -20.25 15.41
CA ARG A 239 3.44 -19.67 16.41
C ARG A 239 2.95 -18.30 16.87
N GLU A 240 3.06 -18.03 18.17
CA GLU A 240 2.55 -16.80 18.79
C GLU A 240 3.12 -15.52 18.16
N GLU A 241 4.39 -15.55 17.74
CA GLU A 241 5.03 -14.43 17.05
C GLU A 241 4.33 -14.07 15.72
N LEU A 242 3.97 -15.09 14.93
CA LEU A 242 3.28 -14.90 13.66
C LEU A 242 1.83 -14.45 13.87
N VAL A 243 1.19 -14.94 14.93
CA VAL A 243 -0.12 -14.49 15.38
C VAL A 243 -0.09 -13.00 15.77
N LYS A 244 0.94 -12.55 16.50
CA LYS A 244 1.14 -11.12 16.83
C LYS A 244 1.33 -10.26 15.59
N ARG A 245 2.10 -10.74 14.59
CA ARG A 245 2.25 -10.04 13.30
C ARG A 245 0.91 -9.91 12.57
N ARG A 246 0.16 -11.02 12.47
CA ARG A 246 -1.20 -11.03 11.92
C ARG A 246 -2.09 -10.00 12.60
N ASP A 247 -2.14 -10.00 13.93
CA ASP A 247 -3.05 -9.15 14.69
C ASP A 247 -2.67 -7.67 14.55
N SER A 248 -1.37 -7.36 14.55
CA SER A 248 -0.85 -6.01 14.26
C SER A 248 -1.25 -5.55 12.85
N ARG A 249 -1.12 -6.43 11.85
CA ARG A 249 -1.52 -6.14 10.46
C ARG A 249 -3.03 -5.94 10.34
N LYS A 250 -3.85 -6.73 11.05
CA LYS A 250 -5.33 -6.58 11.07
C LYS A 250 -5.75 -5.23 11.66
N GLN A 251 -5.04 -4.69 12.65
CA GLN A 251 -5.33 -3.37 13.22
C GLN A 251 -5.08 -2.21 12.23
N LEU A 252 -4.16 -2.40 11.28
CA LEU A 252 -3.77 -1.40 10.27
C LEU A 252 -4.61 -1.48 8.99
N ARG A 253 -5.34 -2.58 8.77
CA ARG A 253 -6.23 -2.72 7.61
C ARG A 253 -7.40 -1.73 7.74
N SER A 254 -7.55 -0.84 6.77
CA SER A 254 -8.87 -0.30 6.43
C SER A 254 -9.76 -1.49 6.16
N GLY A 255 -10.96 -1.56 6.75
CA GLY A 255 -11.81 -2.75 6.86
C GLY A 255 -12.38 -3.31 5.54
N VAL A 256 -11.51 -3.51 4.55
CA VAL A 256 -11.71 -4.37 3.40
C VAL A 256 -11.70 -5.79 3.92
N HIS A 257 -12.86 -6.23 4.41
CA HIS A 257 -13.17 -7.64 4.52
C HIS A 257 -13.11 -8.21 3.10
N ARG A 258 -12.09 -9.02 2.81
CA ARG A 258 -12.14 -9.83 1.60
C ARG A 258 -13.27 -10.82 1.78
N HIS A 259 -14.16 -10.86 0.80
CA HIS A 259 -15.28 -11.78 0.80
C HIS A 259 -14.69 -13.19 0.86
N GLN A 260 -14.85 -13.85 2.02
CA GLN A 260 -14.79 -15.31 2.00
C GLN A 260 -16.00 -15.73 1.17
N THR A 261 -15.73 -16.23 -0.03
CA THR A 261 -16.79 -16.58 -0.97
C THR A 261 -17.64 -17.72 -0.40
N ILE A 262 -17.06 -18.60 0.42
CA ILE A 262 -17.71 -19.78 1.01
C ILE A 262 -17.10 -20.09 2.38
N SER A 263 -17.88 -20.60 3.32
CA SER A 263 -17.34 -21.15 4.58
C SER A 263 -16.45 -22.36 4.30
N MET A 264 -15.16 -22.26 4.63
CA MET A 264 -14.18 -23.34 4.43
C MET A 264 -14.12 -24.33 5.61
N ALA A 265 -14.70 -23.98 6.76
CA ALA A 265 -14.57 -24.75 7.98
C ALA A 265 -15.27 -26.12 7.87
N ASN A 266 -14.53 -27.20 8.18
CA ASN A 266 -15.00 -28.58 8.14
C ASN A 266 -15.50 -29.06 6.77
N LYS A 267 -15.23 -28.32 5.69
CA LYS A 267 -15.48 -28.78 4.32
C LYS A 267 -14.25 -29.53 3.79
N ARG A 268 -14.50 -30.45 2.86
CA ARG A 268 -13.44 -31.09 2.08
C ARG A 268 -13.00 -30.20 0.93
N ILE A 269 -11.80 -30.44 0.41
CA ILE A 269 -11.25 -29.64 -0.69
C ILE A 269 -12.07 -29.80 -1.97
N ASP A 270 -12.52 -31.02 -2.31
CA ASP A 270 -13.44 -31.25 -3.44
C ASP A 270 -14.67 -30.35 -3.38
N GLN A 271 -15.30 -30.24 -2.21
CA GLN A 271 -16.46 -29.40 -1.97
C GLN A 271 -16.14 -27.91 -2.15
N ILE A 272 -14.94 -27.48 -1.78
CA ILE A 272 -14.51 -26.07 -1.90
C ILE A 272 -14.19 -25.73 -3.35
N VAL A 273 -13.43 -26.59 -4.04
CA VAL A 273 -13.09 -26.40 -5.46
C VAL A 273 -14.36 -26.32 -6.30
N ILE A 274 -15.27 -27.30 -6.17
CA ILE A 274 -16.51 -27.30 -6.96
C ILE A 274 -17.41 -26.09 -6.65
N SER A 275 -17.46 -25.67 -5.38
CA SER A 275 -18.27 -24.52 -4.99
C SER A 275 -17.68 -23.22 -5.52
N ASN A 276 -16.35 -23.06 -5.52
CA ASN A 276 -15.67 -21.92 -6.12
C ASN A 276 -15.88 -21.89 -7.64
N ASP A 277 -15.75 -23.04 -8.32
CA ASP A 277 -16.00 -23.15 -9.76
C ASP A 277 -17.42 -22.73 -10.12
N ILE A 278 -18.43 -23.21 -9.36
CA ILE A 278 -19.83 -22.84 -9.55
C ILE A 278 -20.05 -21.34 -9.37
N LEU A 279 -19.42 -20.73 -8.36
CA LEU A 279 -19.58 -19.30 -8.08
C LEU A 279 -18.83 -18.42 -9.08
N GLN A 280 -17.68 -18.86 -9.59
CA GLN A 280 -16.95 -18.18 -10.66
C GLN A 280 -17.66 -18.30 -12.01
N HIS A 281 -18.25 -19.46 -12.29
CA HIS A 281 -18.90 -19.79 -13.56
C HIS A 281 -20.40 -20.05 -13.36
N ARG A 282 -21.14 -19.08 -12.80
CA ARG A 282 -22.56 -19.25 -12.40
C ARG A 282 -23.47 -19.75 -13.52
N ALA A 283 -23.23 -19.36 -14.77
CA ALA A 283 -24.02 -19.85 -15.90
C ALA A 283 -23.87 -21.37 -16.10
N ILE A 284 -22.63 -21.88 -15.99
CA ILE A 284 -22.31 -23.31 -16.05
C ILE A 284 -22.86 -24.01 -14.80
N GLY A 285 -22.70 -23.39 -13.63
CA GLY A 285 -23.28 -23.87 -12.37
C GLY A 285 -24.81 -24.00 -12.44
N ALA A 286 -25.52 -23.04 -13.03
CA ALA A 286 -26.97 -23.11 -13.21
C ALA A 286 -27.39 -24.22 -14.19
N GLN A 287 -26.55 -24.52 -15.19
CA GLN A 287 -26.80 -25.57 -16.17
C GLN A 287 -26.61 -26.97 -15.59
N PHE A 288 -25.52 -27.22 -14.88
CA PHE A 288 -25.14 -28.58 -14.44
C PHE A 288 -25.37 -28.84 -12.94
N TYR A 289 -25.41 -27.80 -12.10
CA TYR A 289 -25.49 -27.88 -10.64
C TYR A 289 -26.50 -26.89 -10.02
N PRO A 290 -27.75 -26.81 -10.52
CA PRO A 290 -28.70 -25.76 -10.11
C PRO A 290 -29.05 -25.79 -8.61
N GLU A 291 -29.18 -26.98 -8.02
CA GLU A 291 -29.49 -27.13 -6.59
C GLU A 291 -28.33 -26.67 -5.71
N LEU A 292 -27.10 -26.99 -6.10
CA LEU A 292 -25.90 -26.59 -5.37
C LEU A 292 -25.63 -25.10 -5.49
N LEU A 293 -25.83 -24.50 -6.69
CA LEU A 293 -25.74 -23.05 -6.88
C LEU A 293 -26.71 -22.31 -5.95
N LYS A 294 -27.97 -22.76 -5.89
CA LYS A 294 -28.98 -22.16 -5.00
C LYS A 294 -28.56 -22.25 -3.53
N SER A 295 -28.08 -23.42 -3.08
CA SER A 295 -27.58 -23.61 -1.72
C SER A 295 -26.41 -22.67 -1.38
N LEU A 296 -25.48 -22.46 -2.32
CA LEU A 296 -24.35 -21.54 -2.15
C LEU A 296 -24.80 -20.07 -2.11
N GLU A 297 -25.80 -19.70 -2.91
CA GLU A 297 -26.39 -18.35 -2.88
C GLU A 297 -27.10 -18.08 -1.55
N ASP A 298 -27.82 -19.06 -1.00
CA ASP A 298 -28.44 -18.97 0.32
C ASP A 298 -27.38 -18.86 1.43
N GLU A 299 -26.27 -19.62 1.35
CA GLU A 299 -25.12 -19.52 2.27
C GLU A 299 -24.49 -18.11 2.23
N LEU A 300 -24.26 -17.57 1.03
CA LEU A 300 -23.72 -16.23 0.84
C LEU A 300 -24.64 -15.13 1.39
N GLN A 301 -25.95 -15.25 1.20
CA GLN A 301 -26.93 -14.30 1.75
C GLN A 301 -26.94 -14.34 3.29
N ALA A 302 -26.86 -15.53 3.89
CA ALA A 302 -26.78 -15.67 5.34
C ALA A 302 -25.52 -14.98 5.90
N ILE A 303 -24.35 -15.19 5.28
CA ILE A 303 -23.08 -14.54 5.66
C ILE A 303 -23.16 -13.02 5.54
N SER A 304 -23.78 -12.52 4.47
CA SER A 304 -24.00 -11.08 4.26
C SER A 304 -24.89 -10.48 5.34
N ASN A 305 -25.98 -11.16 5.71
CA ASN A 305 -26.90 -10.71 6.75
C ASN A 305 -26.24 -10.67 8.14
N ASP A 306 -25.44 -11.68 8.48
CA ASP A 306 -24.67 -11.69 9.72
C ASP A 306 -23.64 -10.55 9.76
N SER A 307 -22.98 -10.27 8.63
CA SER A 307 -22.04 -9.15 8.52
C SER A 307 -22.72 -7.80 8.69
N HIS A 308 -23.92 -7.61 8.12
CA HIS A 308 -24.73 -6.41 8.30
C HIS A 308 -25.19 -6.23 9.75
N ASN A 309 -25.61 -7.31 10.42
CA ASN A 309 -25.98 -7.30 11.83
C ASN A 309 -24.79 -6.94 12.74
N ASN A 310 -23.60 -7.46 12.42
CA ASN A 310 -22.36 -7.12 13.13
C ASN A 310 -22.00 -5.64 12.95
N PHE A 311 -22.17 -5.08 11.74
CA PHE A 311 -21.95 -3.65 11.50
C PHE A 311 -22.94 -2.77 12.26
N LEU A 312 -24.22 -3.14 12.31
CA LEU A 312 -25.23 -2.43 13.11
C LEU A 312 -24.88 -2.47 14.61
N GLN A 313 -24.38 -3.59 15.11
CA GLN A 313 -23.91 -3.70 16.48
C GLN A 313 -22.68 -2.82 16.72
N TYR A 314 -21.74 -2.80 15.77
CA TYR A 314 -20.55 -1.95 15.79
C TYR A 314 -20.91 -0.45 15.82
N VAL A 315 -21.89 0.00 15.05
CA VAL A 315 -22.40 1.38 15.07
C VAL A 315 -22.96 1.74 16.46
N LYS A 316 -23.71 0.83 17.09
CA LYS A 316 -24.22 1.03 18.46
C LYS A 316 -23.10 1.09 19.48
N ASP A 317 -22.07 0.26 19.31
CA ASP A 317 -20.91 0.25 20.20
C ASP A 317 -20.14 1.57 20.09
N LEU A 318 -19.95 2.12 18.89
CA LEU A 318 -19.33 3.44 18.70
C LEU A 318 -20.12 4.58 19.37
N GLN A 319 -21.46 4.52 19.38
CA GLN A 319 -22.28 5.50 20.11
C GLN A 319 -22.02 5.46 21.62
N LYS A 320 -21.88 4.25 22.19
CA LYS A 320 -21.54 4.05 23.61
C LYS A 320 -20.10 4.45 23.93
N ILE A 321 -19.17 4.16 23.01
CA ILE A 321 -17.76 4.59 23.12
C ILE A 321 -17.69 6.11 23.13
N PHE A 322 -18.40 6.80 22.24
CA PHE A 322 -18.47 8.26 22.23
C PHE A 322 -19.02 8.80 23.55
N ALA A 323 -20.14 8.28 24.05
CA ALA A 323 -20.73 8.72 25.31
C ALA A 323 -19.74 8.60 26.48
N SER A 324 -19.00 7.49 26.50
CA SER A 324 -18.01 7.22 27.53
C SER A 324 -16.77 8.08 27.36
N PHE A 325 -16.37 8.32 26.11
CA PHE A 325 -15.21 9.13 25.77
C PHE A 325 -15.43 10.61 26.08
N ASP A 326 -16.60 11.17 25.78
CA ASP A 326 -16.94 12.56 26.10
C ASP A 326 -16.96 12.81 27.62
N ASN A 327 -17.50 11.86 28.39
CA ASN A 327 -17.47 11.91 29.86
C ASN A 327 -16.03 11.87 30.42
N VAL A 328 -15.21 10.93 29.94
CA VAL A 328 -13.81 10.79 30.35
C VAL A 328 -13.00 12.03 29.94
N LEU A 329 -13.24 12.55 28.75
CA LEU A 329 -12.60 13.76 28.23
C LEU A 329 -12.93 14.94 29.14
N HIS A 330 -14.20 15.17 29.45
CA HIS A 330 -14.62 16.27 30.32
C HIS A 330 -13.95 16.19 31.70
N ILE A 331 -13.88 15.01 32.32
CA ILE A 331 -13.25 14.81 33.63
C ILE A 331 -11.75 15.13 33.60
N ASN A 332 -11.04 14.64 32.58
CA ASN A 332 -9.59 14.79 32.50
C ASN A 332 -9.17 16.19 32.02
N VAL A 333 -9.87 16.75 31.04
CA VAL A 333 -9.57 18.07 30.46
C VAL A 333 -9.92 19.18 31.45
N ALA A 334 -11.00 19.06 32.24
CA ALA A 334 -11.35 20.08 33.23
C ALA A 334 -10.29 20.25 34.34
N LYS A 335 -9.57 19.18 34.69
CA LYS A 335 -8.64 19.16 35.84
C LYS A 335 -7.17 19.31 35.47
N ARG A 336 -6.79 19.12 34.20
CA ARG A 336 -5.39 19.08 33.77
C ARG A 336 -4.97 20.35 33.03
N PHE A 337 -3.68 20.67 33.11
CA PHE A 337 -3.04 21.78 32.39
C PHE A 337 -2.01 21.31 31.35
N ALA A 338 -1.69 20.01 31.35
CA ALA A 338 -0.78 19.40 30.38
C ALA A 338 -1.58 18.53 29.39
N ASP A 339 -1.03 18.38 28.18
CA ASP A 339 -1.60 17.53 27.14
C ASP A 339 -1.76 16.09 27.61
N ILE A 340 -2.77 15.40 27.07
CA ILE A 340 -3.13 14.05 27.50
C ILE A 340 -2.85 13.07 26.37
N PRO A 341 -1.96 12.08 26.56
CA PRO A 341 -1.83 10.98 25.62
C PRO A 341 -3.17 10.27 25.41
N LEU A 342 -3.58 10.11 24.15
CA LEU A 342 -4.87 9.48 23.84
C LEU A 342 -4.93 8.03 24.38
N VAL A 343 -3.78 7.37 24.49
CA VAL A 343 -3.64 6.00 25.03
C VAL A 343 -4.08 5.90 26.48
N ASP A 344 -3.85 6.95 27.27
CA ASP A 344 -4.19 6.98 28.70
C ASP A 344 -5.70 7.00 28.93
N LEU A 345 -6.46 7.47 27.93
CA LEU A 345 -7.92 7.53 28.01
C LEU A 345 -8.57 6.20 27.59
N VAL A 346 -7.91 5.39 26.75
CA VAL A 346 -8.47 4.11 26.26
C VAL A 346 -8.96 3.23 27.41
N ARG A 347 -8.15 3.08 28.46
CA ARG A 347 -8.50 2.25 29.62
C ARG A 347 -9.71 2.80 30.38
N GLN A 348 -9.80 4.11 30.55
CA GLN A 348 -10.92 4.75 31.25
C GLN A 348 -12.22 4.64 30.45
N VAL A 349 -12.15 4.83 29.13
CA VAL A 349 -13.30 4.67 28.24
C VAL A 349 -13.74 3.22 28.17
N HIS A 350 -12.82 2.26 28.14
CA HIS A 350 -13.14 0.83 28.25
C HIS A 350 -13.89 0.52 29.55
N THR A 351 -13.42 1.00 30.70
CA THR A 351 -14.09 0.75 31.98
C THR A 351 -15.50 1.36 32.02
N LEU A 352 -15.68 2.56 31.47
CA LEU A 352 -16.95 3.30 31.55
C LEU A 352 -17.98 2.85 30.50
N SER A 353 -17.53 2.40 29.32
CA SER A 353 -18.40 1.92 28.24
C SER A 353 -18.88 0.47 28.45
N GLY A 354 -18.14 -0.33 29.22
CA GLY A 354 -18.40 -1.77 29.37
C GLY A 354 -18.13 -2.57 28.10
N ILE A 355 -17.43 -1.99 27.12
CA ILE A 355 -17.11 -2.57 25.82
C ILE A 355 -15.59 -2.59 25.66
N SER A 356 -15.07 -3.56 24.90
CA SER A 356 -13.65 -3.57 24.53
C SER A 356 -13.34 -2.38 23.63
N VAL A 357 -12.57 -1.41 24.13
CA VAL A 357 -12.20 -0.18 23.41
C VAL A 357 -10.72 -0.20 23.05
N THR A 358 -10.42 0.09 21.79
CA THR A 358 -9.06 0.27 21.30
C THR A 358 -8.77 1.74 20.98
N MET A 359 -7.48 2.07 20.82
CA MET A 359 -7.06 3.40 20.34
C MET A 359 -7.72 3.76 19.00
N SER A 360 -7.81 2.79 18.09
CA SER A 360 -8.41 2.98 16.77
C SER A 360 -9.87 3.41 16.86
N ASP A 361 -10.61 2.94 17.86
CA ASP A 361 -12.03 3.30 18.03
C ASP A 361 -12.20 4.75 18.47
N LEU A 362 -11.30 5.26 19.32
CA LEU A 362 -11.29 6.68 19.67
C LEU A 362 -10.95 7.56 18.46
N LEU A 363 -10.03 7.11 17.61
CA LEU A 363 -9.67 7.82 16.38
C LEU A 363 -10.78 7.78 15.33
N ARG A 364 -11.62 6.72 15.30
CA ARG A 364 -12.82 6.66 14.45
C ARG A 364 -13.90 7.61 14.93
N VAL A 365 -14.08 7.72 16.24
CA VAL A 365 -14.92 8.77 16.83
C VAL A 365 -14.46 10.16 16.38
N CYS A 366 -13.15 10.43 16.44
CA CYS A 366 -12.57 11.68 15.95
C CYS A 366 -12.67 11.85 14.44
N TYR A 367 -12.73 10.77 13.66
CA TYR A 367 -12.96 10.83 12.22
C TYR A 367 -14.40 11.26 11.88
N ILE A 368 -15.39 10.71 12.57
CA ILE A 368 -16.81 11.09 12.41
C ILE A 368 -17.02 12.56 12.80
N TRP A 369 -16.31 13.01 13.83
CA TRP A 369 -16.38 14.39 14.30
C TRP A 369 -14.98 15.00 14.51
N ASP A 370 -14.41 15.52 13.41
CA ASP A 370 -13.09 16.21 13.35
C ASP A 370 -13.00 17.50 14.21
N GLY A 371 -14.11 17.93 14.82
CA GLY A 371 -14.19 19.08 15.71
C GLY A 371 -14.61 18.74 17.15
N PHE A 372 -14.64 17.44 17.49
CA PHE A 372 -15.02 16.94 18.82
C PHE A 372 -13.99 17.34 19.90
N LEU A 373 -12.71 17.21 19.55
CA LEU A 373 -11.54 17.56 20.34
C LEU A 373 -10.37 17.91 19.41
N THR A 374 -9.31 18.52 19.95
CA THR A 374 -8.12 18.86 19.17
C THR A 374 -6.98 17.88 19.48
N LEU A 375 -6.51 17.16 18.46
CA LEU A 375 -5.37 16.25 18.56
C LEU A 375 -4.11 16.88 17.94
N LYS A 376 -2.96 16.61 18.54
CA LYS A 376 -1.63 16.95 18.02
C LYS A 376 -0.66 15.79 18.22
N LEU A 377 0.47 15.87 17.53
CA LEU A 377 1.59 14.96 17.76
C LEU A 377 2.56 15.59 18.75
N ASP A 378 2.91 14.84 19.79
CA ASP A 378 3.97 15.20 20.72
C ASP A 378 5.36 14.91 20.12
N ASP A 379 6.42 15.34 20.79
CA ASP A 379 7.82 15.18 20.36
C ASP A 379 8.23 13.70 20.20
N GLY A 380 7.51 12.79 20.88
CA GLY A 380 7.62 11.33 20.72
C GLY A 380 6.83 10.72 19.55
N ASN A 381 6.15 11.54 18.72
CA ASN A 381 5.23 11.12 17.64
C ASN A 381 3.98 10.35 18.14
N ASP A 382 3.65 10.54 19.42
CA ASP A 382 2.44 10.05 20.06
C ASP A 382 1.27 11.01 19.87
N ILE A 383 0.06 10.46 19.78
CA ILE A 383 -1.16 11.24 19.62
C ILE A 383 -1.60 11.76 20.99
N VAL A 384 -1.56 13.07 21.17
CA VAL A 384 -1.96 13.75 22.40
C VAL A 384 -3.11 14.72 22.16
N ILE A 385 -3.94 14.90 23.16
CA ILE A 385 -5.05 15.87 23.17
C ILE A 385 -4.49 17.22 23.61
N ASP A 386 -4.68 18.23 22.77
CA ASP A 386 -4.39 19.64 23.07
C ASP A 386 -5.43 20.15 24.09
N VAL A 387 -5.04 20.17 25.36
CA VAL A 387 -5.96 20.46 26.47
C VAL A 387 -6.50 21.88 26.41
N ASP A 388 -5.68 22.87 26.04
CA ASP A 388 -6.10 24.27 26.03
C ASP A 388 -7.11 24.56 24.92
N LYS A 389 -6.87 24.05 23.70
CA LYS A 389 -7.83 24.20 22.61
C LYS A 389 -9.10 23.38 22.85
N THR A 390 -8.96 22.17 23.39
CA THR A 390 -10.11 21.31 23.70
C THR A 390 -10.98 21.92 24.81
N LYS A 391 -10.39 22.60 25.82
CA LYS A 391 -11.15 23.36 26.83
C LYS A 391 -12.01 24.46 26.20
N GLN A 392 -11.46 25.21 25.26
CA GLN A 392 -12.20 26.26 24.54
C GLN A 392 -13.36 25.66 23.71
N GLN A 393 -13.18 24.47 23.16
CA GLN A 393 -14.25 23.77 22.42
C GLN A 393 -15.34 23.21 23.36
N LEU A 394 -14.95 22.70 24.53
CA LEU A 394 -15.88 22.16 25.53
C LEU A 394 -16.71 23.26 26.20
N SER A 395 -16.19 24.48 26.39
CA SER A 395 -16.94 25.58 27.00
C SER A 395 -18.01 26.18 26.07
N LEU A 396 -17.93 25.93 24.76
CA LEU A 396 -18.84 26.48 23.75
C LEU A 396 -20.05 25.58 23.46
N VAL A 397 -20.04 24.32 23.89
CA VAL A 397 -21.06 23.32 23.50
C VAL A 397 -21.69 22.68 24.74
N ASP A 398 -23.02 22.69 24.78
CA ASP A 398 -23.82 22.05 25.81
C ASP A 398 -23.59 20.52 25.79
N LEU A 399 -23.04 19.97 26.88
CA LEU A 399 -22.66 18.55 27.00
C LEU A 399 -23.81 17.60 26.67
N SER A 400 -25.03 17.99 27.03
CA SER A 400 -26.25 17.22 26.77
C SER A 400 -26.54 17.02 25.27
N LYS A 401 -26.06 17.91 24.39
CA LYS A 401 -26.36 17.91 22.95
C LYS A 401 -25.24 17.28 22.10
N ARG A 402 -24.07 17.04 22.69
CA ARG A 402 -22.91 16.46 21.98
C ARG A 402 -23.18 15.03 21.53
N GLN A 403 -23.86 14.25 22.37
CA GLN A 403 -24.29 12.89 22.01
C GLN A 403 -25.22 12.89 20.80
N ASP A 404 -26.22 13.76 20.78
CA ASP A 404 -27.18 13.85 19.69
C ASP A 404 -26.52 14.29 18.38
N GLU A 405 -25.59 15.25 18.45
CA GLU A 405 -24.83 15.70 17.29
C GLU A 405 -23.92 14.60 16.74
N PHE A 406 -23.26 13.83 17.61
CA PHE A 406 -22.46 12.67 17.19
C PHE A 406 -23.34 11.61 16.53
N ASN A 407 -24.47 11.26 17.15
CA ASN A 407 -25.41 10.28 16.61
C ASN A 407 -25.93 10.70 15.23
N LYS A 408 -26.22 11.99 15.04
CA LYS A 408 -26.65 12.56 13.76
C LYS A 408 -25.57 12.48 12.69
N ARG A 409 -24.31 12.78 13.03
CA ARG A 409 -23.17 12.68 12.11
C ARG A 409 -22.87 11.24 11.73
N LEU A 410 -22.91 10.33 12.69
CA LEU A 410 -22.74 8.91 12.49
C LEU A 410 -23.86 8.35 11.58
N GLY A 411 -25.12 8.70 11.84
CA GLY A 411 -26.24 8.33 10.97
C GLY A 411 -26.07 8.84 9.55
N ARG A 412 -25.71 10.12 9.38
CA ARG A 412 -25.42 10.69 8.05
C ARG A 412 -24.24 10.00 7.36
N TRP A 413 -23.23 9.57 8.10
CA TRP A 413 -22.10 8.83 7.54
C TRP A 413 -22.56 7.48 7.00
N CYS A 414 -23.37 6.74 7.77
CA CYS A 414 -23.96 5.46 7.34
C CYS A 414 -24.87 5.62 6.11
N GLU A 415 -25.64 6.70 6.01
CA GLU A 415 -26.47 6.99 4.84
C GLU A 415 -25.64 7.27 3.57
N LEU A 416 -24.50 7.94 3.72
CA LEU A 416 -23.61 8.27 2.60
C LEU A 416 -22.74 7.08 2.16
N HIS A 417 -22.59 6.06 3.01
CA HIS A 417 -21.73 4.90 2.78
C HIS A 417 -22.47 3.60 3.14
N PRO A 418 -23.53 3.23 2.40
CA PRO A 418 -24.37 2.07 2.73
C PRO A 418 -23.63 0.73 2.57
N ASP A 419 -22.61 0.69 1.71
CA ASP A 419 -21.84 -0.53 1.41
C ASP A 419 -20.59 -0.69 2.30
N ASP A 420 -20.22 0.35 3.07
CA ASP A 420 -19.03 0.32 3.90
C ASP A 420 -19.30 -0.37 5.25
N GLN A 421 -18.61 -1.49 5.49
CA GLN A 421 -18.75 -2.26 6.74
C GLN A 421 -17.81 -1.79 7.88
N SER A 422 -17.09 -0.68 7.71
CA SER A 422 -16.24 -0.14 8.78
C SER A 422 -15.97 1.35 8.60
N ILE A 423 -15.83 2.07 9.72
CA ILE A 423 -15.55 3.51 9.71
C ILE A 423 -14.02 3.75 9.65
N PRO A 424 -13.54 4.62 8.74
CA PRO A 424 -12.12 4.95 8.64
C PRO A 424 -11.55 5.58 9.93
N ILE A 425 -10.25 5.38 10.14
CA ILE A 425 -9.51 5.95 11.27
C ILE A 425 -9.01 7.35 10.88
N LEU A 426 -9.03 8.31 11.81
CA LEU A 426 -8.42 9.63 11.59
C LEU A 426 -6.90 9.49 11.29
N PRO A 427 -6.43 9.88 10.10
CA PRO A 427 -5.03 9.69 9.73
C PRO A 427 -4.12 10.69 10.46
N LYS A 428 -2.94 10.22 10.91
CA LYS A 428 -1.93 11.06 11.59
C LYS A 428 -1.50 12.28 10.77
N SER A 429 -1.59 12.22 9.44
CA SER A 429 -1.26 13.34 8.54
C SER A 429 -2.18 14.56 8.67
N LYS A 430 -3.34 14.41 9.32
CA LYS A 430 -4.24 15.53 9.64
C LYS A 430 -3.92 16.20 10.99
N LEU A 431 -3.01 15.63 11.79
CA LEU A 431 -2.65 16.15 13.11
C LEU A 431 -1.54 17.20 12.98
N SER A 432 -1.70 18.34 13.67
CA SER A 432 -0.64 19.37 13.74
C SER A 432 0.51 18.88 14.61
N SER A 433 1.77 19.07 14.21
CA SER A 433 2.93 18.81 15.06
C SER A 433 3.19 19.99 16.00
N THR A 434 3.70 19.72 17.21
CA THR A 434 4.16 20.75 18.18
C THR A 434 5.14 21.76 17.58
N THR A 435 5.87 21.37 16.54
CA THR A 435 6.81 22.22 15.79
C THR A 435 6.16 23.34 14.97
N ASP A 436 4.86 23.27 14.67
CA ASP A 436 4.17 24.28 13.85
C ASP A 436 3.61 25.46 14.69
N ALA A 437 3.47 25.29 16.01
CA ALA A 437 2.75 26.24 16.87
C ALA A 437 3.46 27.59 17.11
N ARG A 438 4.74 27.74 16.74
CA ARG A 438 5.48 29.01 16.89
C ARG A 438 5.42 29.93 15.67
N SER A 439 4.68 29.58 14.63
CA SER A 439 4.71 30.34 13.35
C SER A 439 3.34 30.70 12.76
N ALA A 440 2.30 30.75 13.60
CA ALA A 440 0.93 31.03 13.16
C ALA A 440 0.47 32.49 13.39
N GLU A 441 1.24 33.47 12.93
CA GLU A 441 0.70 34.80 12.56
C GLU A 441 1.35 35.24 11.25
N GLY A 442 0.71 34.91 10.13
CA GLY A 442 1.21 35.31 8.82
C GLY A 442 0.53 34.60 7.65
N PHE A 443 -0.58 35.17 7.18
CA PHE A 443 -1.09 35.07 5.80
C PHE A 443 -0.97 33.70 5.10
N ASN A 444 -2.00 32.86 5.28
CA ASN A 444 -2.20 31.65 4.48
C ASN A 444 -2.68 31.99 3.05
N ARG A 445 -1.74 32.21 2.12
CA ARG A 445 -1.96 31.95 0.69
C ARG A 445 -1.33 30.61 0.35
N LYS A 446 -2.16 29.56 0.28
CA LYS A 446 -1.80 28.20 -0.17
C LYS A 446 -1.09 28.27 -1.53
N ARG A 447 0.24 28.13 -1.55
CA ARG A 447 0.98 27.76 -2.77
C ARG A 447 0.90 26.25 -2.92
N LYS A 448 0.28 25.79 -4.02
CA LYS A 448 0.36 24.40 -4.47
C LYS A 448 1.83 23.99 -4.59
N ARG A 449 2.19 22.86 -3.99
CA ARG A 449 3.50 22.22 -4.07
C ARG A 449 3.74 21.85 -5.55
N GLN A 450 4.67 22.53 -6.21
CA GLN A 450 5.12 22.14 -7.56
C GLN A 450 6.10 20.99 -7.40
N GLU A 451 5.64 19.77 -7.64
CA GLU A 451 6.53 18.66 -7.91
C GLU A 451 7.14 18.85 -9.32
N PRO A 452 8.41 18.50 -9.55
CA PRO A 452 9.00 18.54 -10.88
C PRO A 452 8.32 17.44 -11.73
N LEU A 453 7.35 17.84 -12.54
CA LEU A 453 6.73 16.98 -13.54
C LEU A 453 7.81 16.43 -14.47
N GLN A 454 8.02 15.11 -14.43
CA GLN A 454 8.74 14.41 -15.49
C GLN A 454 7.99 14.65 -16.81
N ARG A 455 8.73 15.12 -17.82
CA ARG A 455 8.18 15.43 -19.15
C ARG A 455 7.58 14.17 -19.75
N SER A 456 6.25 14.13 -19.85
CA SER A 456 5.59 13.25 -20.80
C SER A 456 5.98 13.67 -22.23
N SER A 457 6.35 12.70 -23.05
CA SER A 457 6.63 12.87 -24.48
C SER A 457 5.35 12.96 -25.31
N ILE A 458 4.33 13.65 -24.80
CA ILE A 458 3.08 13.92 -25.50
C ILE A 458 3.06 15.41 -25.83
N PRO A 459 3.04 15.81 -27.12
CA PRO A 459 2.88 17.21 -27.46
C PRO A 459 1.48 17.64 -27.01
N VAL A 460 1.44 18.51 -26.00
CA VAL A 460 0.23 19.17 -25.54
C VAL A 460 -0.30 20.02 -26.71
N THR A 461 -1.25 19.49 -27.45
CA THR A 461 -2.05 20.22 -28.44
C THR A 461 -3.08 21.08 -27.72
N ALA A 462 -2.61 22.13 -27.04
CA ALA A 462 -3.48 23.21 -26.59
C ALA A 462 -3.62 24.25 -27.71
N ASP A 463 -4.85 24.43 -28.17
CA ASP A 463 -5.42 25.51 -28.98
C ASP A 463 -4.47 26.54 -29.60
N LEU A 464 -3.83 26.16 -30.70
CA LEU A 464 -3.21 27.08 -31.66
C LEU A 464 -3.60 26.66 -33.09
N LYS A 465 -4.90 26.56 -33.36
CA LYS A 465 -5.40 26.45 -34.74
C LYS A 465 -5.16 27.80 -35.45
N GLY A 466 -4.25 27.81 -36.42
CA GLY A 466 -4.10 28.90 -37.40
C GLY A 466 -2.77 29.67 -37.44
N MET A 467 -1.89 29.55 -36.43
CA MET A 467 -0.59 30.25 -36.44
C MET A 467 0.52 29.41 -37.08
N SER A 468 1.31 30.04 -37.97
CA SER A 468 2.48 29.43 -38.60
C SER A 468 3.58 29.08 -37.57
N LEU A 469 4.42 28.10 -37.89
CA LEU A 469 5.52 27.68 -37.03
C LEU A 469 6.51 28.83 -36.72
N LEU A 470 6.76 29.68 -37.71
CA LEU A 470 7.66 30.83 -37.60
C LEU A 470 7.14 31.88 -36.62
N ASP A 471 5.82 32.12 -36.61
CA ASP A 471 5.20 33.07 -35.69
C ASP A 471 5.25 32.56 -34.24
N ARG A 472 5.10 31.25 -34.04
CA ARG A 472 5.27 30.62 -32.71
C ARG A 472 6.71 30.73 -32.20
N ILE A 473 7.70 30.59 -33.08
CA ILE A 473 9.12 30.72 -32.71
C ILE A 473 9.42 32.17 -32.31
N ARG A 474 8.99 33.16 -33.10
CA ARG A 474 9.15 34.58 -32.78
C ARG A 474 8.48 34.96 -31.46
N MET A 475 7.27 34.47 -31.22
CA MET A 475 6.54 34.72 -29.98
C MET A 475 7.26 34.08 -28.77
N LYS A 476 7.82 32.88 -28.93
CA LYS A 476 8.59 32.21 -27.88
C LYS A 476 9.89 32.94 -27.55
N GLU A 477 10.58 33.50 -28.55
CA GLU A 477 11.78 34.32 -28.33
C GLU A 477 11.45 35.66 -27.66
N SER A 478 10.35 36.31 -28.04
CA SER A 478 9.87 37.54 -27.38
C SER A 478 9.53 37.29 -25.90
N LEU A 479 8.84 36.18 -25.59
CA LEU A 479 8.51 35.80 -24.22
C LEU A 479 9.74 35.40 -23.39
N ARG A 480 10.74 34.78 -24.03
CA ARG A 480 12.02 34.45 -23.38
C ARG A 480 12.79 35.72 -23.02
N ASN A 481 12.80 36.72 -23.89
CA ASN A 481 13.45 38.00 -23.61
C ASN A 481 12.70 38.84 -22.57
N ALA A 482 11.36 38.74 -22.51
CA ALA A 482 10.55 39.45 -21.53
C ALA A 482 10.66 38.87 -20.10
N ASN A 483 10.90 37.56 -19.93
CA ASN A 483 10.87 36.87 -18.64
C ASN A 483 12.21 36.26 -18.19
N SER A 484 13.31 36.46 -18.92
CA SER A 484 14.61 35.90 -18.54
C SER A 484 15.28 36.76 -17.46
N ILE A 485 15.06 36.40 -16.19
CA ILE A 485 15.92 36.86 -15.10
C ILE A 485 17.35 36.37 -15.36
N PRO A 486 18.36 37.26 -15.40
CA PRO A 486 19.75 36.88 -15.63
C PRO A 486 20.21 35.80 -14.63
N PRO A 487 21.04 34.83 -15.05
CA PRO A 487 21.54 33.77 -14.18
C PRO A 487 22.19 34.29 -12.90
N GLU A 488 22.89 35.42 -12.98
CA GLU A 488 23.53 36.12 -11.85
C GLU A 488 22.52 36.52 -10.78
N VAL A 489 21.37 37.09 -11.19
CA VAL A 489 20.31 37.51 -10.27
C VAL A 489 19.64 36.30 -9.61
N LYS A 490 19.52 35.18 -10.33
CA LYS A 490 19.02 33.92 -9.76
C LYS A 490 19.99 33.38 -8.72
N TYR A 491 21.29 33.41 -8.99
CA TYR A 491 22.32 32.98 -8.05
C TYR A 491 22.33 33.85 -6.79
N THR A 492 22.21 35.18 -6.93
CA THR A 492 22.12 36.07 -5.75
C THR A 492 20.87 35.81 -4.91
N ARG A 493 19.71 35.51 -5.53
CA ARG A 493 18.49 35.15 -4.79
C ARG A 493 18.63 33.82 -4.07
N TYR A 494 19.32 32.87 -4.69
CA TYR A 494 19.62 31.58 -4.08
C TYR A 494 20.51 31.73 -2.85
N LEU A 495 21.59 32.53 -2.93
CA LEU A 495 22.44 32.81 -1.78
C LEU A 495 21.66 33.54 -0.67
N ASP A 496 20.90 34.58 -1.01
CA ASP A 496 20.10 35.33 -0.05
C ASP A 496 19.07 34.42 0.68
N SER A 497 18.48 33.43 -0.02
CA SER A 497 17.57 32.46 0.61
C SER A 497 18.24 31.54 1.65
N LYS A 498 19.56 31.38 1.57
CA LYS A 498 20.36 30.54 2.49
C LYS A 498 20.98 31.35 3.63
N LEU A 499 21.05 32.68 3.52
CA LEU A 499 21.65 33.55 4.54
C LEU A 499 20.96 33.43 5.90
N GLY A 500 19.66 33.13 5.96
CA GLY A 500 18.94 32.96 7.23
C GLY A 500 19.55 31.89 8.13
N ARG A 501 19.98 30.76 7.56
CA ARG A 501 20.65 29.67 8.32
C ARG A 501 22.08 30.04 8.71
N VAL A 502 22.76 30.83 7.88
CA VAL A 502 24.11 31.34 8.21
C VAL A 502 24.02 32.33 9.37
N LEU A 503 22.98 33.16 9.44
CA LEU A 503 22.73 34.04 10.58
C LEU A 503 22.43 33.25 11.87
N ASP A 504 21.73 32.12 11.78
CA ASP A 504 21.53 31.23 12.93
C ASP A 504 22.84 30.64 13.44
N LEU A 505 23.74 30.23 12.54
CA LEU A 505 25.09 29.81 12.93
C LEU A 505 25.83 30.95 13.63
N ILE A 506 25.76 32.18 13.11
CA ILE A 506 26.42 33.35 13.70
C ILE A 506 25.86 33.66 15.10
N ALA A 507 24.57 33.40 15.35
CA ALA A 507 23.95 33.49 16.68
C ALA A 507 24.68 32.67 17.73
N THR A 508 25.18 31.50 17.33
CA THR A 508 25.86 30.56 18.24
C THR A 508 27.33 30.91 18.47
N LEU A 509 27.89 31.83 17.68
CA LEU A 509 29.29 32.24 17.77
C LEU A 509 29.47 33.44 18.69
N ARG A 510 30.57 33.46 19.45
CA ARG A 510 30.87 34.57 20.37
C ARG A 510 31.11 35.86 19.57
N ASN A 511 30.42 36.93 19.98
CA ASN A 511 30.43 38.26 19.38
C ASN A 511 31.66 39.11 19.77
N ASP A 512 32.43 38.67 20.76
CA ASP A 512 33.59 39.38 21.30
C ASP A 512 34.89 39.16 20.51
N ARG A 513 34.91 38.21 19.56
CA ARG A 513 36.12 37.82 18.80
C ARG A 513 35.95 38.00 17.29
N PRO A 514 36.97 38.50 16.57
CA PRO A 514 37.00 38.46 15.11
C PRO A 514 37.11 37.01 14.60
N HIS A 515 36.27 36.63 13.63
CA HIS A 515 36.26 35.28 13.06
C HIS A 515 36.85 35.27 11.65
N ALA A 516 37.79 34.36 11.39
CA ALA A 516 38.41 34.24 10.08
C ALA A 516 37.40 33.71 9.05
N VAL A 517 37.47 34.22 7.82
CA VAL A 517 36.56 33.81 6.73
C VAL A 517 36.66 32.32 6.47
N ASP A 518 37.88 31.74 6.47
CA ASP A 518 38.09 30.32 6.25
C ASP A 518 37.46 29.44 7.35
N GLU A 519 37.60 29.85 8.62
CA GLU A 519 36.98 29.14 9.75
C GLU A 519 35.45 29.23 9.73
N LEU A 520 34.90 30.35 9.28
CA LEU A 520 33.45 30.51 9.11
C LEU A 520 32.92 29.68 7.95
N LYS A 521 33.66 29.61 6.84
CA LYS A 521 33.31 28.80 5.68
C LYS A 521 33.17 27.32 6.06
N ASP A 522 34.13 26.77 6.79
CA ASP A 522 34.11 25.37 7.20
C ASP A 522 32.93 25.07 8.14
N LYS A 523 32.62 26.01 9.05
CA LYS A 523 31.44 25.90 9.93
C LYS A 523 30.13 26.02 9.17
N VAL A 524 30.07 26.87 8.14
CA VAL A 524 28.90 27.01 7.26
C VAL A 524 28.69 25.69 6.50
N ILE A 525 29.73 25.08 5.92
CA ILE A 525 29.62 23.78 5.27
C ILE A 525 29.11 22.71 6.25
N ALA A 526 29.65 22.66 7.46
CA ALA A 526 29.21 21.69 8.48
C ALA A 526 27.75 21.90 8.92
N THR A 527 27.24 23.14 8.88
CA THR A 527 25.85 23.46 9.26
C THR A 527 24.84 23.01 8.20
N PHE A 528 25.24 23.03 6.92
CA PHE A 528 24.41 22.55 5.81
C PHE A 528 24.69 21.05 5.59
N GLY A 529 24.01 20.19 6.36
CA GLY A 529 24.15 18.73 6.30
C GLY A 529 23.81 18.09 4.94
N ILE A 530 23.84 16.75 4.87
CA ILE A 530 23.82 15.94 3.63
C ILE A 530 22.68 16.27 2.66
N GLN A 531 21.49 16.63 3.16
CA GLN A 531 20.32 16.96 2.33
C GLN A 531 20.42 18.31 1.59
N TYR A 532 21.30 19.22 2.03
CA TYR A 532 21.47 20.56 1.45
C TYR A 532 22.96 20.90 1.29
N ALA A 533 23.76 19.94 0.84
CA ALA A 533 25.19 20.14 0.66
C ALA A 533 25.49 21.39 -0.18
N ILE A 534 26.38 22.24 0.31
CA ILE A 534 26.88 23.43 -0.39
C ILE A 534 28.33 23.23 -0.76
N SER A 535 28.73 23.79 -1.90
CA SER A 535 30.13 23.75 -2.32
C SER A 535 30.99 24.70 -1.48
N GLU A 536 32.30 24.49 -1.49
CA GLU A 536 33.25 25.36 -0.78
C GLU A 536 33.20 26.81 -1.30
N GLN A 537 32.98 26.98 -2.61
CA GLN A 537 32.82 28.30 -3.23
C GLN A 537 31.52 28.97 -2.81
N GLU A 538 30.40 28.24 -2.76
CA GLU A 538 29.11 28.77 -2.30
C GLU A 538 29.17 29.18 -0.81
N ALA A 539 29.87 28.41 0.03
CA ALA A 539 30.07 28.73 1.43
C ALA A 539 30.89 30.02 1.60
N ASN A 540 31.95 30.19 0.81
CA ASN A 540 32.74 31.42 0.80
C ASN A 540 31.90 32.62 0.33
N ASP A 541 31.12 32.46 -0.75
CA ASP A 541 30.22 33.49 -1.26
C ASP A 541 29.18 33.90 -0.21
N LEU A 542 28.61 32.96 0.54
CA LEU A 542 27.67 33.23 1.63
C LEU A 542 28.30 34.06 2.74
N VAL A 543 29.52 33.69 3.17
CA VAL A 543 30.26 34.43 4.21
C VAL A 543 30.61 35.85 3.75
N MET A 544 31.04 35.98 2.49
CA MET A 544 31.38 37.27 1.87
C MET A 544 30.16 38.12 1.53
N ARG A 545 28.96 37.53 1.48
CA ARG A 545 27.69 38.23 1.24
C ARG A 545 27.17 38.96 2.48
N LEU A 546 27.51 38.51 3.69
CA LEU A 546 27.06 39.12 4.95
C LEU A 546 27.41 40.61 5.07
N PRO A 547 28.66 41.06 4.82
CA PRO A 547 29.02 42.48 4.87
C PRO A 547 28.39 43.30 3.74
N VAL A 548 28.03 42.66 2.61
CA VAL A 548 27.41 43.33 1.47
C VAL A 548 25.92 43.55 1.72
N LYS A 549 25.23 42.59 2.32
CA LYS A 549 23.81 42.67 2.64
C LYS A 549 23.55 43.50 3.91
N PHE A 550 24.46 43.44 4.88
CA PHE A 550 24.34 44.11 6.18
C PHE A 550 25.62 44.89 6.52
N PRO A 551 25.95 45.95 5.76
CA PRO A 551 27.19 46.72 5.93
C PRO A 551 27.28 47.46 7.28
N GLY A 552 26.15 47.71 7.93
CA GLY A 552 26.09 48.33 9.27
C GLY A 552 26.50 47.37 10.40
N THR A 553 26.28 46.06 10.21
CA THR A 553 26.42 45.05 11.26
C THR A 553 27.69 44.21 11.10
N PHE A 554 28.00 43.79 9.87
CA PHE A 554 29.19 42.99 9.58
C PHE A 554 30.26 43.84 8.88
N LYS A 555 31.45 43.90 9.47
CA LYS A 555 32.61 44.60 8.90
C LYS A 555 33.66 43.59 8.48
N LEU A 556 33.99 43.60 7.19
CA LEU A 556 35.11 42.83 6.63
C LEU A 556 36.41 43.61 6.81
N VAL A 557 37.38 43.03 7.52
CA VAL A 557 38.72 43.58 7.68
C VAL A 557 39.71 42.67 6.95
N LYS A 558 40.31 43.18 5.87
CA LYS A 558 41.32 42.45 5.10
C LYS A 558 42.71 42.66 5.72
N GLY A 559 43.32 41.62 6.27
CA GLY A 559 44.71 41.61 6.72
C GLY A 559 45.68 41.12 5.63
N ARG A 560 47.00 41.21 5.88
CA ARG A 560 48.04 40.80 4.92
C ARG A 560 48.04 39.30 4.57
N ALA A 561 47.50 38.45 5.44
CA ALA A 561 47.48 36.99 5.24
C ALA A 561 46.10 36.34 5.42
N LYS A 562 45.15 36.98 6.12
CA LYS A 562 43.80 36.45 6.37
C LYS A 562 42.76 37.58 6.38
N SER A 563 41.56 37.27 5.90
CA SER A 563 40.39 38.15 6.02
C SER A 563 39.54 37.73 7.22
N VAL A 564 39.06 38.70 7.99
CA VAL A 564 38.31 38.49 9.24
C VAL A 564 37.02 39.30 9.20
N ILE A 565 35.93 38.71 9.66
CA ILE A 565 34.63 39.39 9.80
C ILE A 565 34.41 39.70 11.28
N ARG A 566 33.99 40.94 11.56
CA ARG A 566 33.64 41.43 12.89
C ARG A 566 32.20 41.91 12.92
N TRP A 567 31.53 41.65 14.03
CA TRP A 567 30.21 42.17 14.33
C TRP A 567 30.09 42.48 15.82
N LYS A 568 29.15 43.35 16.20
CA LYS A 568 28.89 43.72 17.59
C LYS A 568 27.38 43.78 17.79
N ASP A 569 26.90 43.21 18.91
CA ASP A 569 25.51 43.19 19.37
C ASP A 569 24.47 43.07 18.25
N ILE A 570 24.17 41.83 17.85
CA ILE A 570 23.27 41.53 16.73
C ILE A 570 21.88 41.11 17.25
N ASP A 571 20.83 41.78 16.77
CA ASP A 571 19.47 41.20 16.75
C ASP A 571 19.26 40.42 15.45
N ILE A 572 19.32 39.09 15.57
CA ILE A 572 19.26 38.18 14.43
C ILE A 572 17.84 38.06 13.88
N ASN A 573 16.82 38.28 14.72
CA ASN A 573 15.44 38.26 14.28
C ASN A 573 15.12 39.51 13.43
N GLU A 574 15.71 40.65 13.77
CA GLU A 574 15.61 41.87 12.95
C GLU A 574 16.29 41.69 11.59
N LEU A 575 17.51 41.14 11.57
CA LEU A 575 18.22 40.87 10.30
C LEU A 575 17.47 39.88 9.41
N LYS A 576 16.89 38.81 9.99
CA LYS A 576 16.06 37.85 9.24
C LYS A 576 14.80 38.45 8.66
N ARG A 577 14.17 39.43 9.31
CA ARG A 577 13.00 40.15 8.78
C ARG A 577 13.34 41.02 7.57
N SER A 578 14.61 41.37 7.39
CA SER A 578 15.10 42.20 6.28
C SER A 578 15.65 41.39 5.08
N LEU A 579 15.71 40.06 5.19
CA LEU A 579 15.95 39.13 4.08
C LEU A 579 14.63 38.82 3.35
#